data_AF-A0A6G2PYA9-F1
#
_entry.id   AF-A0A6G2PYA9-F1
#
_cell.length_a   1.000
_cell.length_b   1.000
_cell.length_c   1.000
_cell.angle_alpha   90.00
_cell.angle_beta   90.00
_cell.angle_gamma   90.00
#
_symmetry.space_group_name_H-M   'P 1'
#
loop_
_entity.id
_entity.type
_entity.pdbx_description
1 polymer ?
#
loop_
_entity_poly.entity_id
_entity_poly.type
_entity_poly.pdbx_seq_one_letter_code
_entity_poly.pdbx_strand_id
1 'polypeptide(L)'
;MRPRLPAERPTEPPTGYKIAHPVLSQDGTRAGFTGVSLGGALPYGVLDQASCVYGRRHRPPARLCDCGFHCVHERTAADALRCTAEHRTALLLEVSVLGAYIRFERGFRYARQRVRTATAGPCACGATATLLADAGWGRPGWRALAPGCAGCARGRTSV
;
A
#
# COMPACT_ATOMS: atom_id res chain seq x y z
N MET A 1 10.94 -27.41 -24.43
CA MET A 1 10.56 -27.52 -22.99
C MET A 1 10.41 -26.11 -22.43
N ARG A 2 9.31 -25.77 -21.76
CA ARG A 2 9.23 -24.51 -20.99
C ARG A 2 9.96 -24.74 -19.66
N PRO A 3 11.08 -24.07 -19.36
CA PRO A 3 11.75 -24.25 -18.07
C PRO A 3 10.76 -23.90 -16.95
N ARG A 4 10.54 -24.84 -16.03
CA ARG A 4 9.78 -24.58 -14.80
C ARG A 4 10.69 -23.76 -13.90
N LEU A 5 10.27 -22.55 -13.56
CA LEU A 5 10.96 -21.77 -12.53
C LEU A 5 10.92 -22.54 -11.20
N PRO A 6 11.95 -22.43 -10.35
CA PRO A 6 11.93 -22.96 -9.00
C PRO A 6 10.66 -22.50 -8.26
N ALA A 7 10.05 -23.43 -7.52
CA ALA A 7 8.92 -23.14 -6.65
C ALA A 7 9.43 -23.05 -5.21
N GLU A 8 9.21 -21.91 -4.57
CA GLU A 8 9.49 -21.71 -3.16
C GLU A 8 8.24 -21.95 -2.31
N ARG A 9 8.44 -22.50 -1.11
CA ARG A 9 7.40 -22.75 -0.11
C ARG A 9 8.00 -22.44 1.27
N PRO A 10 8.13 -21.15 1.62
CA PRO A 10 8.69 -20.78 2.91
C PRO A 10 7.76 -21.27 4.03
N THR A 11 8.34 -21.61 5.18
CA THR A 11 7.60 -22.05 6.38
C THR A 11 6.80 -20.91 6.99
N GLU A 12 7.27 -19.67 6.81
CA GLU A 12 6.61 -18.45 7.25
C GLU A 12 6.32 -17.52 6.06
N PRO A 13 5.24 -16.71 6.11
CA PRO A 13 5.00 -15.68 5.11
C PRO A 13 6.19 -14.72 4.99
N PRO A 14 6.72 -14.45 3.78
CA PRO A 14 7.75 -13.43 3.60
C PRO A 14 7.25 -12.05 4.07
N THR A 15 8.16 -11.28 4.65
CA THR A 15 7.92 -9.86 4.95
C THR A 15 8.33 -9.01 3.75
N GLY A 16 7.54 -7.97 3.47
CA GLY A 16 7.91 -6.94 2.50
C GLY A 16 7.50 -5.56 2.97
N TYR A 17 7.95 -4.54 2.23
CA TYR A 17 7.69 -3.14 2.52
C TYR A 17 7.16 -2.43 1.29
N LYS A 18 6.22 -1.50 1.48
CA LYS A 18 5.67 -0.69 0.38
C LYS A 18 5.14 0.63 0.91
N ILE A 19 4.80 1.54 0.01
CA ILE A 19 4.11 2.78 0.37
C ILE A 19 2.68 2.79 -0.15
N ALA A 20 1.80 3.44 0.60
CA ALA A 20 0.39 3.58 0.23
C ALA A 20 -0.21 4.84 0.88
N HIS A 21 -1.24 5.40 0.25
CA HIS A 21 -2.00 6.48 0.86
C HIS A 21 -3.10 5.89 1.76
N PRO A 22 -3.20 6.32 3.02
CA PRO A 22 -4.29 5.94 3.89
C PRO A 22 -5.58 6.58 3.38
N VAL A 23 -6.68 5.85 3.46
CA VAL A 23 -7.99 6.34 3.04
C VAL A 23 -9.06 6.01 4.07
N LEU A 24 -10.08 6.87 4.14
CA LEU A 24 -11.26 6.70 4.98
C LEU A 24 -12.51 6.76 4.10
N SER A 25 -13.48 5.89 4.33
CA SER A 25 -14.76 5.94 3.63
C SER A 25 -15.50 7.24 3.95
N GLN A 26 -16.35 7.68 3.04
CA GLN A 26 -17.13 8.91 3.20
C GLN A 26 -17.97 8.93 4.47
N ASP A 27 -18.50 7.78 4.89
CA ASP A 27 -19.28 7.60 6.11
C ASP A 27 -18.42 7.42 7.37
N GLY A 28 -17.09 7.42 7.24
CA GLY A 28 -16.14 7.26 8.35
C GLY A 28 -16.04 5.85 8.92
N THR A 29 -16.77 4.87 8.38
CA THR A 29 -16.88 3.52 8.99
C THR A 29 -15.76 2.57 8.59
N ARG A 30 -15.04 2.87 7.49
CA ARG A 30 -14.01 1.99 6.93
C ARG A 30 -12.74 2.77 6.67
N ALA A 31 -11.63 2.23 7.15
CA ALA A 31 -10.30 2.69 6.80
C ALA A 31 -9.61 1.64 5.90
N GLY A 32 -8.68 2.11 5.08
CA GLY A 32 -7.91 1.25 4.21
C GLY A 32 -6.73 2.00 3.60
N PHE A 33 -6.25 1.47 2.49
CA PHE A 33 -5.14 2.06 1.77
C PHE A 33 -5.41 2.03 0.27
N THR A 34 -4.80 2.97 -0.45
CA THR A 34 -4.70 2.93 -1.90
C THR A 34 -3.22 2.89 -2.31
N GLY A 35 -2.89 2.05 -3.28
CA GLY A 35 -1.51 1.95 -3.78
C GLY A 35 -1.07 3.22 -4.50
N VAL A 36 0.25 3.40 -4.62
CA VAL A 36 0.86 4.52 -5.38
C VAL A 36 1.13 4.20 -6.86
N SER A 37 0.88 2.95 -7.27
CA SER A 37 1.08 2.46 -8.64
C SER A 37 -0.27 2.21 -9.35
N LEU A 38 -0.30 1.40 -10.41
CA LEU A 38 -1.51 0.97 -11.12
C LEU A 38 -2.64 0.44 -10.19
N GLY A 39 -2.28 -0.11 -9.03
CA GLY A 39 -3.23 -0.56 -8.01
C GLY A 39 -3.94 0.56 -7.24
N GLY A 40 -3.62 1.83 -7.49
CA GLY A 40 -4.19 3.00 -6.81
C GLY A 40 -5.64 3.34 -7.18
N ALA A 41 -6.27 2.54 -8.03
CA ALA A 41 -7.66 2.71 -8.44
C ALA A 41 -8.66 2.18 -7.41
N LEU A 42 -8.30 1.14 -6.63
CA LEU A 42 -9.20 0.45 -5.72
C LEU A 42 -8.61 0.41 -4.30
N PRO A 43 -9.28 1.04 -3.32
CA PRO A 43 -8.93 0.90 -1.92
C PRO A 43 -8.96 -0.57 -1.46
N TYR A 44 -8.00 -0.93 -0.62
CA TYR A 44 -7.89 -2.27 -0.02
C TYR A 44 -7.76 -2.18 1.50
N GLY A 45 -8.19 -3.24 2.18
CA GLY A 45 -8.10 -3.35 3.63
C GLY A 45 -6.72 -3.77 4.15
N VAL A 46 -6.59 -3.82 5.48
CA VAL A 46 -5.39 -4.37 6.17
C VAL A 46 -5.12 -5.80 5.70
N LEU A 47 -6.16 -6.63 5.60
CA LEU A 47 -6.11 -7.99 5.07
C LEU A 47 -6.98 -8.04 3.82
N ASP A 48 -6.38 -8.30 2.66
CA ASP A 48 -7.11 -8.25 1.39
C ASP A 48 -6.50 -9.15 0.31
N GLN A 49 -7.28 -9.41 -0.73
CA GLN A 49 -6.88 -10.15 -1.93
C GLN A 49 -6.70 -9.20 -3.11
N ALA A 50 -5.70 -9.50 -3.93
CA ALA A 50 -5.47 -8.76 -5.15
C ALA A 50 -6.53 -9.12 -6.20
N SER A 51 -6.96 -8.10 -6.94
CA SER A 51 -7.82 -8.24 -8.11
C SER A 51 -7.10 -7.72 -9.37
N CYS A 52 -7.59 -8.09 -10.55
CA CYS A 52 -7.09 -7.52 -11.79
C CYS A 52 -7.77 -6.18 -12.07
N VAL A 53 -7.01 -5.08 -12.02
CA VAL A 53 -7.53 -3.73 -12.30
C VAL A 53 -8.07 -3.59 -13.73
N TYR A 54 -7.61 -4.44 -14.66
CA TYR A 54 -8.09 -4.49 -16.04
C TYR A 54 -9.36 -5.35 -16.22
N GLY A 55 -9.93 -5.91 -15.15
CA GLY A 55 -11.13 -6.76 -15.22
C GLY A 55 -10.92 -8.10 -15.94
N ARG A 56 -9.68 -8.49 -16.22
CA ARG A 56 -9.37 -9.73 -16.93
C ARG A 56 -9.65 -10.96 -16.05
N ARG A 57 -10.12 -12.04 -16.69
CA ARG A 57 -10.41 -13.32 -16.02
C ARG A 57 -9.13 -14.14 -15.83
N HIS A 58 -8.41 -13.89 -14.74
CA HIS A 58 -7.30 -14.72 -14.27
C HIS A 58 -7.12 -14.57 -12.76
N ARG A 59 -6.37 -15.48 -12.14
CA ARG A 59 -5.99 -15.38 -10.73
C ARG A 59 -4.76 -14.48 -10.56
N PRO A 60 -4.83 -13.40 -9.77
CA PRO A 60 -3.63 -12.64 -9.41
C PRO A 60 -2.70 -13.43 -8.47
N PRO A 61 -1.37 -13.27 -8.59
CA PRO A 61 -0.67 -12.58 -9.66
C PRO A 61 -0.52 -13.48 -10.91
N ALA A 62 -0.95 -12.99 -12.07
CA ALA A 62 -0.66 -13.62 -13.35
C ALA A 62 0.71 -13.15 -13.87
N ARG A 63 1.46 -14.02 -14.54
CA ARG A 63 2.82 -13.67 -15.02
C ARG A 63 2.83 -12.56 -16.06
N LEU A 64 1.88 -12.60 -16.99
CA LEU A 64 1.74 -11.66 -18.12
C LEU A 64 0.72 -10.55 -17.84
N CYS A 65 0.53 -10.20 -16.57
CA CYS A 65 -0.33 -9.10 -16.14
C CYS A 65 0.28 -8.43 -14.92
N ASP A 66 0.06 -7.12 -14.78
CA ASP A 66 0.55 -6.34 -13.62
C ASP A 66 -0.37 -6.43 -12.39
N CYS A 67 -1.26 -7.43 -12.37
CA CYS A 67 -2.14 -7.66 -11.23
C CYS A 67 -1.36 -8.24 -10.04
N GLY A 68 -1.83 -7.96 -8.83
CA GLY A 68 -1.17 -8.36 -7.59
C GLY A 68 -0.82 -7.15 -6.73
N PHE A 69 -0.69 -7.38 -5.44
CA PHE A 69 -0.01 -6.43 -4.57
C PHE A 69 1.49 -6.46 -4.88
N HIS A 70 2.16 -5.33 -4.68
CA HIS A 70 3.60 -5.20 -4.87
C HIS A 70 4.25 -4.70 -3.58
N CYS A 71 5.43 -5.24 -3.25
CA CYS A 71 6.28 -4.74 -2.18
C CYS A 71 7.75 -5.00 -2.53
N VAL A 72 8.65 -4.23 -1.94
CA VAL A 72 10.09 -4.45 -1.98
C VAL A 72 10.55 -5.24 -0.75
N HIS A 73 11.73 -5.85 -0.84
CA HIS A 73 12.31 -6.62 0.27
C HIS A 73 12.76 -5.72 1.43
N GLU A 74 13.31 -4.55 1.12
CA GLU A 74 13.98 -3.69 2.09
C GLU A 74 13.12 -2.50 2.51
N ARG A 75 13.09 -2.24 3.82
CA ARG A 75 12.40 -1.09 4.40
C ARG A 75 12.92 0.23 3.84
N THR A 76 14.25 0.38 3.76
CA THR A 76 14.94 1.57 3.24
C THR A 76 14.57 1.84 1.78
N ALA A 77 14.50 0.80 0.95
CA ALA A 77 14.09 0.93 -0.44
C ALA A 77 12.64 1.40 -0.59
N ALA A 78 11.73 0.94 0.28
CA ALA A 78 10.35 1.42 0.31
C ALA A 78 10.26 2.87 0.80
N ASP A 79 11.00 3.22 1.84
CA ASP A 79 10.99 4.58 2.41
C ASP A 79 11.58 5.61 1.44
N ALA A 80 12.61 5.25 0.67
CA ALA A 80 13.19 6.10 -0.37
C ALA A 80 12.17 6.52 -1.46
N LEU A 81 11.12 5.74 -1.68
CA LEU A 81 10.04 6.13 -2.62
C LEU A 81 9.28 7.37 -2.15
N ARG A 82 9.30 7.69 -0.84
CA ARG A 82 8.62 8.85 -0.24
C ARG A 82 9.41 10.14 -0.44
N CYS A 83 10.63 10.06 -0.95
CA CYS A 83 11.42 11.24 -1.31
C CYS A 83 10.81 11.99 -2.50
N THR A 84 10.04 11.30 -3.37
CA THR A 84 9.34 11.97 -4.46
C THR A 84 8.22 12.86 -3.91
N ALA A 85 8.04 14.05 -4.49
CA ALA A 85 7.01 14.98 -4.03
C ALA A 85 5.61 14.34 -4.04
N GLU A 86 5.34 13.50 -5.05
CA GLU A 86 4.08 12.77 -5.23
C GLU A 86 3.77 11.81 -4.07
N HIS A 87 4.79 11.24 -3.43
CA HIS A 87 4.62 10.20 -2.42
C HIS A 87 5.02 10.61 -1.01
N ARG A 88 5.36 11.88 -0.80
CA ARG A 88 5.83 12.40 0.48
C ARG A 88 4.86 12.17 1.64
N THR A 89 3.56 12.17 1.36
CA THR A 89 2.50 11.95 2.36
C THR A 89 2.07 10.49 2.48
N ALA A 90 2.61 9.57 1.66
CA ALA A 90 2.30 8.15 1.78
C ALA A 90 2.84 7.57 3.10
N LEU A 91 2.15 6.56 3.61
CA LEU A 91 2.62 5.76 4.74
C LEU A 91 3.55 4.66 4.24
N LEU A 92 4.57 4.36 5.03
CA LEU A 92 5.39 3.17 4.86
C LEU A 92 4.68 1.98 5.55
N LEU A 93 4.38 0.94 4.78
CA LEU A 93 3.72 -0.27 5.24
C LEU A 93 4.71 -1.42 5.31
N GLU A 94 4.69 -2.14 6.43
CA GLU A 94 5.23 -3.49 6.52
C GLU A 94 4.10 -4.48 6.28
N VAL A 95 4.34 -5.48 5.44
CA VAL A 95 3.32 -6.44 5.01
C VAL A 95 3.82 -7.87 5.12
N SER A 96 2.94 -8.78 5.52
CA SER A 96 3.11 -10.21 5.29
C SER A 96 2.59 -10.55 3.89
N VAL A 97 3.44 -11.19 3.08
CA VAL A 97 3.14 -11.70 1.75
C VAL A 97 2.42 -13.04 1.87
N LEU A 98 1.14 -13.08 1.50
CA LEU A 98 0.27 -14.26 1.64
C LEU A 98 -0.21 -14.76 0.28
N GLY A 99 -0.56 -16.05 0.24
CA GLY A 99 -1.04 -16.71 -0.96
C GLY A 99 0.06 -16.89 -2.01
N ALA A 100 -0.35 -17.05 -3.27
CA ALA A 100 0.60 -17.18 -4.38
C ALA A 100 1.37 -15.87 -4.59
N TYR A 101 2.66 -15.99 -4.86
CA TYR A 101 3.51 -14.85 -5.16
C TYR A 101 4.53 -15.16 -6.25
N ILE A 102 5.05 -14.09 -6.85
CA ILE A 102 6.18 -14.08 -7.76
C ILE A 102 7.25 -13.23 -7.08
N ARG A 103 8.40 -13.83 -6.80
CA ARG A 103 9.58 -13.12 -6.29
C ARG A 103 10.38 -12.55 -7.46
N PHE A 104 10.78 -11.31 -7.30
CA PHE A 104 11.73 -10.61 -8.15
C PHE A 104 12.95 -10.24 -7.32
N GLU A 105 14.00 -9.78 -8.01
CA GLU A 105 15.24 -9.32 -7.39
C GLU A 105 14.97 -8.31 -6.26
N ARG A 106 14.11 -7.32 -6.52
CA ARG A 106 13.85 -6.22 -5.58
C ARG A 106 12.63 -6.41 -4.68
N GLY A 107 11.83 -7.45 -4.88
CA GLY A 107 10.57 -7.57 -4.14
C GLY A 107 9.66 -8.74 -4.51
N PHE A 108 8.37 -8.57 -4.22
CA PHE A 108 7.33 -9.56 -4.48
C PHE A 108 6.15 -8.94 -5.20
N ARG A 109 5.50 -9.75 -6.04
CA ARG A 109 4.13 -9.53 -6.53
C ARG A 109 3.24 -10.67 -6.06
N TYR A 110 2.12 -10.39 -5.39
CA TYR A 110 1.46 -11.40 -4.57
C TYR A 110 -0.06 -11.27 -4.47
N ALA A 111 -0.71 -12.38 -4.15
CA ALA A 111 -2.16 -12.57 -4.26
C ALA A 111 -2.94 -12.04 -3.05
N ARG A 112 -2.35 -12.08 -1.85
CA ARG A 112 -3.03 -11.70 -0.62
C ARG A 112 -2.05 -11.03 0.33
N GLN A 113 -2.48 -10.03 1.05
CA GLN A 113 -1.61 -9.31 1.98
C GLN A 113 -2.18 -9.28 3.39
N ARG A 114 -1.32 -9.06 4.38
CA ARG A 114 -1.69 -8.48 5.66
C ARG A 114 -0.74 -7.32 5.98
N VAL A 115 -1.26 -6.11 6.10
CA VAL A 115 -0.51 -4.97 6.66
C VAL A 115 -0.29 -5.23 8.15
N ARG A 116 0.96 -5.16 8.59
CA ARG A 116 1.38 -5.40 9.98
C ARG A 116 1.61 -4.10 10.71
N THR A 117 2.29 -3.15 10.06
CA THR A 117 2.53 -1.82 10.58
C THR A 117 2.34 -0.79 9.47
N ALA A 118 1.95 0.42 9.88
CA ALA A 118 1.88 1.59 9.01
C ALA A 118 2.60 2.74 9.73
N THR A 119 3.68 3.23 9.11
CA THR A 119 4.52 4.30 9.66
C THR A 119 4.24 5.60 8.90
N ALA A 120 3.79 6.61 9.63
CA ALA A 120 3.61 7.96 9.11
C ALA A 120 4.95 8.70 9.01
N GLY A 121 5.01 9.62 8.06
CA GLY A 121 6.12 10.59 7.97
C GLY A 121 5.82 11.81 8.82
N PRO A 122 6.69 12.82 8.78
CA PRO A 122 6.39 14.10 9.37
C PRO A 122 5.18 14.75 8.68
N CYS A 123 4.57 15.70 9.38
CA CYS A 123 3.64 16.65 8.80
C CYS A 123 4.34 17.45 7.67
N ALA A 124 3.56 18.00 6.74
CA ALA A 124 4.08 18.88 5.68
C ALA A 124 4.90 20.07 6.22
N CYS A 125 4.62 20.56 7.43
CA CYS A 125 5.39 21.62 8.09
C CYS A 125 6.70 21.14 8.73
N GLY A 126 7.02 19.85 8.66
CA GLY A 126 8.22 19.23 9.25
C GLY A 126 8.03 18.74 10.69
N ALA A 127 6.95 19.12 11.38
CA ALA A 127 6.67 18.62 12.72
C ALA A 127 6.33 17.12 12.73
N THR A 128 6.54 16.46 13.87
CA THR A 128 6.09 15.09 14.09
C THR A 128 4.58 14.99 13.84
N ALA A 129 4.18 14.07 12.97
CA ALA A 129 2.76 13.80 12.75
C ALA A 129 2.19 13.05 13.95
N THR A 130 1.01 13.48 14.40
CA THR A 130 0.29 12.91 15.54
C THR A 130 -1.07 12.35 15.14
N LEU A 131 -1.50 12.59 13.89
CA LEU A 131 -2.79 12.18 13.35
C LEU A 131 -2.71 12.04 11.82
N LEU A 132 -3.80 11.53 11.23
CA LEU A 132 -4.02 11.57 9.78
C LEU A 132 -5.17 12.54 9.47
N ALA A 133 -4.88 13.61 8.74
CA ALA A 133 -5.88 14.60 8.32
C ALA A 133 -6.30 14.36 6.86
N ASP A 134 -7.48 14.83 6.48
CA ASP A 134 -7.94 14.89 5.08
C ASP A 134 -6.80 15.38 4.18
N ALA A 135 -6.52 14.74 3.05
CA ALA A 135 -5.46 15.13 2.13
C ALA A 135 -5.93 16.11 1.03
N GLY A 136 -7.22 16.42 0.98
CA GLY A 136 -7.81 17.28 -0.06
C GLY A 136 -8.05 16.57 -1.40
N TRP A 137 -7.89 15.24 -1.44
CA TRP A 137 -8.14 14.42 -2.62
C TRP A 137 -8.73 13.07 -2.23
N GLY A 138 -9.24 12.30 -3.20
CA GLY A 138 -9.81 10.99 -2.93
C GLY A 138 -10.26 10.25 -4.18
N ARG A 139 -11.14 9.28 -3.96
CA ARG A 139 -11.85 8.47 -4.95
C ARG A 139 -13.35 8.51 -4.60
N PRO A 140 -14.26 8.13 -5.52
CA PRO A 140 -15.67 8.01 -5.17
C PRO A 140 -15.87 7.14 -3.90
N GLY A 141 -16.50 7.72 -2.88
CA GLY A 141 -16.73 7.06 -1.58
C GLY A 141 -15.54 7.01 -0.62
N TRP A 142 -14.36 7.54 -0.97
CA TRP A 142 -13.14 7.46 -0.16
C TRP A 142 -12.35 8.77 -0.17
N ARG A 143 -11.99 9.26 1.02
CA ARG A 143 -11.10 10.41 1.21
C ARG A 143 -9.70 9.91 1.52
N ALA A 144 -8.71 10.46 0.83
CA ALA A 144 -7.32 10.21 1.19
C ALA A 144 -6.95 11.02 2.43
N LEU A 145 -6.05 10.47 3.23
CA LEU A 145 -5.52 11.11 4.42
C LEU A 145 -4.00 11.33 4.27
N ALA A 146 -3.47 12.29 5.01
CA ALA A 146 -2.05 12.63 5.05
C ALA A 146 -1.60 12.81 6.51
N PRO A 147 -0.35 12.46 6.84
CA PRO A 147 0.25 12.76 8.13
C PRO A 147 0.13 14.26 8.47
N GLY A 148 -0.37 14.56 9.66
CA GLY A 148 -0.57 15.92 10.16
C GLY A 148 -0.16 16.07 11.62
N CYS A 149 0.25 17.28 12.00
CA CYS A 149 0.40 17.66 13.41
C CYS A 149 -0.85 18.41 13.89
N ALA A 150 -1.06 18.49 15.20
CA ALA A 150 -2.21 19.17 15.80
C ALA A 150 -2.40 20.63 15.33
N GLY A 151 -1.31 21.34 15.04
CA GLY A 151 -1.35 22.71 14.51
C GLY A 151 -1.92 22.79 13.09
N CYS A 152 -1.33 22.03 12.16
CA CYS A 152 -1.75 22.04 10.75
C CYS A 152 -3.10 21.33 10.49
N ALA A 153 -3.54 20.49 11.43
CA ALA A 153 -4.81 19.78 11.32
C ALA A 153 -6.02 20.58 11.82
N ARG A 154 -5.81 21.74 12.46
CA ARG A 154 -6.89 22.55 13.02
C ARG A 154 -7.89 22.92 11.90
N GLY A 155 -9.16 22.54 12.10
CA GLY A 155 -10.24 22.77 11.13
C GLY A 155 -10.34 21.77 9.98
N ARG A 156 -9.55 20.67 9.99
CA ARG A 156 -9.62 19.60 9.00
C ARG A 156 -10.21 18.35 9.60
N THR A 157 -10.92 17.55 8.79
CA THR A 157 -11.32 16.19 9.22
C THR A 157 -10.05 15.40 9.51
N SER A 158 -9.96 14.77 10.68
CA SER A 158 -8.79 13.98 11.10
C SER A 158 -9.21 12.73 11.87
N VAL A 159 -8.35 11.71 11.83
CA VAL A 159 -8.48 10.44 12.54
C VAL A 159 -7.16 10.06 13.20
#